data_AF-A0A348N3B9-F1
#
_entry.id   AF-A0A348N3B9-F1
#
_cell.length_a   1.000
_cell.length_b   1.000
_cell.length_c   1.000
_cell.angle_alpha   90.00
_cell.angle_beta   90.00
_cell.angle_gamma   90.00
#
_symmetry.space_group_name_H-M   'P 1'
#
loop_
_entity.id
_entity.type
_entity.pdbx_description
1 polymer ?
#
loop_
_entity_poly.entity_id
_entity_poly.type
_entity_poly.pdbx_seq_one_letter_code
_entity_poly.pdbx_strand_id
1 'polypeptide(L)'
;MRTSALLALEDGSVFHGESIGATGHSVGEVVFNTAMTGYQEILTDPSYSHQMVTLTYPHIGNVGSNPEDSESESVHPSGLIIRELSPVMSSWRGKQSLEAYLNEQGVIAIADIDTRRLTRLLRDKGSMKGC
;
A
#
# COMPACT_ATOMS: atom_id res chain seq x y z
N MET A 1 -12.43 -15.70 0.10
CA MET A 1 -11.81 -15.49 1.42
C MET A 1 -10.44 -14.92 1.17
N ARG A 2 -10.13 -13.76 1.76
CA ARG A 2 -8.79 -13.18 1.66
C ARG A 2 -7.87 -13.82 2.68
N THR A 3 -6.59 -13.92 2.32
CA THR A 3 -5.56 -14.48 3.20
C THR A 3 -5.26 -13.48 4.31
N SER A 4 -5.18 -13.93 5.56
CA SER A 4 -4.77 -13.06 6.67
C SER A 4 -3.36 -12.52 6.44
N ALA A 5 -3.15 -11.25 6.79
CA ALA A 5 -1.86 -10.59 6.75
C ALA A 5 -1.58 -9.87 8.09
N LEU A 6 -0.31 -9.59 8.33
CA LEU A 6 0.19 -8.98 9.56
C LEU A 6 1.20 -7.90 9.20
N LEU A 7 1.11 -6.75 9.85
CA LEU A 7 2.17 -5.74 9.89
C LEU A 7 2.69 -5.65 11.32
N ALA A 8 3.97 -5.91 11.51
CA ALA A 8 4.66 -5.77 12.80
C ALA A 8 5.66 -4.62 12.72
N LEU A 9 5.63 -3.72 13.70
CA LEU A 9 6.57 -2.60 13.80
C LEU A 9 7.66 -2.88 14.84
N GLU A 10 8.80 -2.20 14.71
CA GLU A 10 9.94 -2.36 15.62
C GLU A 10 9.64 -1.99 17.08
N ASP A 11 8.62 -1.19 17.34
CA ASP A 11 8.18 -0.82 18.69
C ASP A 11 7.29 -1.91 19.36
N GLY A 12 7.05 -3.02 18.66
CA GLY A 12 6.19 -4.12 19.10
C GLY A 12 4.72 -3.94 18.76
N SER A 13 4.32 -2.85 18.10
CA SER A 13 2.95 -2.68 17.61
C SER A 13 2.66 -3.66 16.48
N VAL A 14 1.47 -4.27 16.53
CA VAL A 14 1.03 -5.25 15.54
C VAL A 14 -0.33 -4.83 14.99
N PHE A 15 -0.48 -4.95 13.68
CA PHE A 15 -1.70 -4.65 12.95
C PHE A 15 -2.09 -5.88 12.12
N HIS A 16 -3.32 -6.34 12.31
CA HIS A 16 -3.89 -7.45 11.55
C HIS A 16 -4.72 -6.90 10.39
N GLY A 17 -4.64 -7.57 9.25
CA GLY A 17 -5.36 -7.17 8.05
C GLY A 17 -5.51 -8.32 7.06
N GLU A 18 -5.82 -7.96 5.83
CA GLU A 18 -6.01 -8.87 4.71
C GLU A 18 -4.96 -8.64 3.62
N SER A 19 -4.42 -9.71 3.06
CA SER A 19 -3.51 -9.61 1.91
C SER A 19 -4.28 -9.21 0.64
N ILE A 20 -3.75 -8.23 -0.09
CA ILE A 20 -4.33 -7.67 -1.33
C ILE A 20 -3.29 -7.52 -2.46
N GLY A 21 -2.21 -8.29 -2.39
CA GLY A 21 -1.12 -8.28 -3.37
C GLY A 21 -0.43 -9.64 -3.43
N ALA A 22 0.85 -9.63 -3.82
CA ALA A 22 1.66 -10.83 -3.88
C ALA A 22 1.83 -11.49 -2.51
N THR A 23 1.96 -12.82 -2.51
CA THR A 23 2.20 -13.60 -1.29
C THR A 23 3.69 -13.60 -0.94
N GLY A 24 4.02 -13.28 0.30
CA GLY A 24 5.41 -13.29 0.77
C GLY A 24 5.56 -12.51 2.07
N HIS A 25 6.79 -12.09 2.34
CA HIS A 25 7.14 -11.15 3.40
C HIS A 25 8.02 -10.05 2.82
N SER A 26 7.81 -8.82 3.30
CA SER A 26 8.58 -7.64 2.92
C SER A 26 9.07 -6.99 4.20
N VAL A 27 10.23 -6.34 4.15
CA VAL A 27 10.72 -5.52 5.26
C VAL A 27 11.04 -4.14 4.70
N GLY A 28 10.75 -3.10 5.47
CA GLY A 28 11.00 -1.74 5.03
C GLY A 28 10.78 -0.72 6.12
N GLU A 29 11.10 0.53 5.79
CA GLU A 29 10.73 1.66 6.61
C GLU A 29 9.27 2.02 6.34
N VAL A 30 8.43 2.00 7.37
CA VAL A 30 7.02 2.36 7.26
C VAL A 30 6.89 3.88 7.24
N VAL A 31 6.37 4.40 6.14
CA VAL A 31 6.10 5.82 5.93
C VAL A 31 4.62 6.03 5.67
N PHE A 32 4.15 7.27 5.75
CA PHE A 32 2.77 7.59 5.40
C PHE A 32 2.71 8.72 4.38
N ASN A 33 1.69 8.67 3.52
CA ASN A 33 1.40 9.72 2.55
C ASN A 33 -0.07 10.18 2.70
N THR A 34 -0.25 11.50 2.64
CA THR A 34 -1.54 12.19 2.77
C THR A 34 -2.25 12.46 1.44
N ALA A 35 -1.69 11.99 0.33
CA ALA A 35 -2.33 12.06 -0.97
C ALA A 35 -3.65 11.28 -0.97
N MET A 36 -4.71 11.93 -1.46
CA MET A 36 -6.04 11.32 -1.59
C MET A 36 -6.26 10.63 -2.95
N THR A 37 -5.40 10.95 -3.91
CA THR A 37 -5.44 10.46 -5.30
C THR A 37 -4.02 10.19 -5.77
N GLY A 38 -3.87 9.53 -6.91
CA GLY A 38 -2.56 9.29 -7.51
C GLY A 38 -1.78 8.18 -6.80
N TYR A 39 -2.46 7.14 -6.32
CA TYR A 39 -1.80 6.04 -5.61
C TYR A 39 -0.89 5.23 -6.54
N GLN A 40 -1.14 5.21 -7.86
CA GLN A 40 -0.31 4.47 -8.79
C GLN A 40 1.02 5.19 -9.00
N GLU A 41 0.98 6.51 -9.18
CA GLU A 41 2.12 7.38 -9.31
C GLU A 41 3.04 7.26 -8.08
N ILE A 42 2.45 7.21 -6.88
CA ILE A 42 3.17 6.96 -5.62
C ILE A 42 3.83 5.57 -5.60
N LEU A 43 3.16 4.54 -6.12
CA LEU A 43 3.73 3.19 -6.20
C LEU A 43 4.89 3.12 -7.21
N THR A 44 4.89 3.96 -8.24
CA THR A 44 5.95 4.03 -9.26
C THR A 44 7.00 5.10 -9.00
N ASP A 45 6.97 5.79 -7.85
CA ASP A 45 7.98 6.79 -7.51
C ASP A 45 9.23 6.11 -6.89
N PRO A 46 10.43 6.25 -7.50
CA PRO A 46 11.67 5.68 -7.01
C PRO A 46 12.04 6.10 -5.57
N SER A 47 11.52 7.23 -5.11
CA SER A 47 11.77 7.79 -3.77
C SER A 47 11.31 6.86 -2.64
N TYR A 48 10.35 5.97 -2.90
CA TYR A 48 9.82 5.01 -1.92
C TYR A 48 10.56 3.67 -1.94
N SER A 49 11.70 3.56 -2.62
CA SER A 49 12.49 2.33 -2.61
C SER A 49 12.83 1.90 -1.18
N HIS A 50 12.59 0.62 -0.86
CA HIS A 50 12.78 0.03 0.48
C HIS A 50 11.80 0.55 1.56
N GLN A 51 10.77 1.30 1.18
CA GLN A 51 9.76 1.81 2.10
C GLN A 51 8.42 1.08 1.93
N MET A 52 7.72 0.92 3.05
CA MET A 52 6.33 0.47 3.08
C MET A 52 5.43 1.70 3.17
N VAL A 53 4.66 1.94 2.11
CA VAL A 53 3.86 3.16 2.00
C VAL A 53 2.49 2.93 2.64
N THR A 54 2.17 3.73 3.65
CA THR A 54 0.83 3.79 4.24
C THR A 54 0.04 4.93 3.62
N LEU A 55 -1.05 4.61 2.92
CA LEU A 55 -1.97 5.63 2.40
C LEU A 55 -3.02 5.98 3.45
N THR A 56 -3.16 7.28 3.73
CA THR A 56 -4.11 7.76 4.74
C THR A 56 -5.55 7.83 4.23
N TYR A 57 -5.75 7.94 2.90
CA TYR A 57 -7.08 7.90 2.31
C TYR A 57 -7.68 6.50 2.40
N PRO A 58 -8.93 6.34 2.87
CA PRO A 58 -9.44 5.03 3.24
C PRO A 58 -9.69 4.10 2.05
N HIS A 59 -10.19 4.63 0.92
CA HIS A 59 -10.58 3.83 -0.23
C HIS A 59 -9.52 3.91 -1.34
N ILE A 60 -8.67 2.90 -1.44
CA ILE A 60 -7.62 2.84 -2.46
C ILE A 60 -8.01 1.85 -3.56
N GLY A 61 -7.65 2.12 -4.81
CA GLY A 61 -7.99 1.26 -5.96
C GLY A 61 -9.30 1.60 -6.69
N ASN A 62 -9.96 2.69 -6.32
CA ASN A 62 -11.24 3.12 -6.90
C ASN A 62 -11.15 3.46 -8.41
N VAL A 63 -10.00 3.91 -8.91
CA VAL A 63 -9.78 4.21 -10.34
C VAL A 63 -9.06 3.09 -11.09
N GLY A 64 -8.73 1.99 -10.41
CA GLY A 64 -7.91 0.90 -10.97
C GLY A 64 -6.46 1.30 -11.19
N SER A 65 -5.78 0.65 -12.12
CA SER A 65 -4.49 1.11 -12.65
C SER A 65 -4.50 1.12 -14.18
N ASN A 66 -3.58 1.89 -14.74
CA ASN A 66 -3.39 2.02 -16.18
C ASN A 66 -1.92 2.36 -16.52
N PRO A 67 -1.41 2.01 -17.71
CA PRO A 67 0.00 2.24 -18.03
C PRO A 67 0.43 3.71 -18.12
N GLU A 68 -0.51 4.65 -18.31
CA GLU A 68 -0.19 6.08 -18.51
C GLU A 68 0.14 6.80 -17.19
N ASP A 69 -0.37 6.31 -16.06
CA ASP A 69 -0.14 6.87 -14.72
C ASP A 69 1.07 6.21 -14.01
N SER A 70 1.90 5.46 -14.73
CA SER A 70 3.15 4.91 -14.21
C SER A 70 4.30 5.90 -14.46
N GLU A 71 4.90 6.43 -13.39
CA GLU A 71 6.06 7.34 -13.44
C GLU A 71 7.38 6.59 -13.74
N SER A 72 7.37 5.26 -13.63
CA SER A 72 8.51 4.40 -13.90
C SER A 72 8.07 3.03 -14.45
N GLU A 73 9.04 2.23 -14.89
CA GLU A 73 8.79 0.89 -15.42
C GLU A 73 8.39 -0.13 -14.34
N SER A 74 8.54 0.17 -13.05
CA SER A 74 8.32 -0.78 -11.97
C SER A 74 7.79 -0.15 -10.67
N VAL A 75 7.13 -0.96 -9.85
CA VAL A 75 6.76 -0.54 -8.48
C VAL A 75 7.99 -0.56 -7.59
N HIS A 76 8.24 0.54 -6.88
CA HIS A 76 9.44 0.73 -6.05
C HIS A 76 9.26 0.49 -4.53
N PRO A 77 8.11 0.81 -3.91
CA PRO A 77 7.83 0.46 -2.52
C PRO A 77 8.01 -1.02 -2.23
N SER A 78 8.58 -1.34 -1.06
CA SER A 78 8.67 -2.72 -0.60
C SER A 78 7.33 -3.26 -0.11
N GLY A 79 6.36 -2.39 0.18
CA GLY A 79 4.98 -2.78 0.43
C GLY A 79 3.99 -1.63 0.46
N LEU A 80 2.70 -1.99 0.47
CA LEU A 80 1.58 -1.05 0.51
C LEU A 80 0.65 -1.36 1.69
N ILE A 81 0.30 -0.35 2.48
CA ILE A 81 -0.58 -0.47 3.64
C ILE A 81 -1.78 0.47 3.46
N ILE A 82 -2.98 -0.10 3.45
CA ILE A 82 -4.22 0.67 3.23
C ILE A 82 -5.31 0.30 4.24
N ARG A 83 -6.33 1.16 4.34
CA ARG A 83 -7.51 0.86 5.15
C ARG A 83 -8.46 -0.06 4.41
N GLU A 84 -8.84 0.27 3.18
CA GLU A 84 -9.84 -0.48 2.43
C GLU A 84 -9.50 -0.50 0.95
N LEU A 85 -9.47 -1.71 0.38
CA LEU A 85 -9.38 -1.88 -1.07
C LEU A 85 -10.77 -1.71 -1.67
N SER A 86 -10.92 -0.79 -2.62
CA SER A 86 -12.18 -0.59 -3.33
C SER A 86 -12.62 -1.90 -4.00
N PRO A 87 -13.85 -2.39 -3.76
CA PRO A 87 -14.35 -3.61 -4.39
C PRO A 87 -14.62 -3.42 -5.88
N VAL A 88 -14.81 -2.17 -6.31
CA VAL A 88 -15.12 -1.82 -7.70
C VAL A 88 -14.14 -0.74 -8.17
N MET A 89 -13.57 -0.99 -9.35
CA MET A 89 -12.88 0.01 -10.15
C MET A 89 -13.92 0.76 -10.99
N SER A 90 -13.95 2.09 -10.91
CA SER A 90 -14.83 2.94 -11.73
C SER A 90 -14.08 4.14 -12.25
N SER A 91 -13.44 3.96 -13.41
CA SER A 91 -12.77 5.02 -14.16
C SER A 91 -12.76 4.64 -15.63
N TRP A 92 -12.98 5.61 -16.52
CA TRP A 92 -12.88 5.40 -17.97
C TRP A 92 -11.45 5.03 -18.40
N ARG A 93 -10.45 5.41 -17.58
CA ARG A 93 -9.02 5.09 -17.80
C ARG A 93 -8.62 3.75 -17.20
N GLY A 94 -9.36 3.23 -16.23
CA GLY A 94 -9.00 2.02 -15.49
C GLY A 94 -8.92 0.80 -16.42
N LYS A 95 -7.75 0.15 -16.46
CA LYS A 95 -7.52 -1.04 -17.30
C LYS A 95 -7.50 -2.33 -16.48
N GLN A 96 -7.01 -2.26 -15.24
CA GLN A 96 -6.98 -3.40 -14.34
C GLN A 96 -7.24 -2.98 -12.90
N SER A 97 -7.63 -3.95 -12.07
CA SER A 97 -7.80 -3.71 -10.63
C SER A 97 -6.46 -3.49 -9.96
N LEU A 98 -6.45 -2.74 -8.85
CA LEU A 98 -5.24 -2.54 -8.06
C LEU A 98 -4.68 -3.87 -7.51
N GLU A 99 -5.55 -4.79 -7.09
CA GLU A 99 -5.14 -6.12 -6.60
C GLU A 99 -4.42 -6.92 -7.70
N ALA A 100 -4.93 -6.92 -8.93
CA ALA A 100 -4.29 -7.57 -10.06
C ALA A 100 -2.92 -6.95 -10.38
N TYR A 101 -2.85 -5.61 -10.38
CA TYR A 101 -1.61 -4.87 -10.61
C TYR A 101 -0.53 -5.18 -9.56
N LEU A 102 -0.89 -5.19 -8.27
CA LEU A 102 0.05 -5.52 -7.20
C LEU A 102 0.56 -6.96 -7.30
N ASN A 103 -0.29 -7.90 -7.68
CA ASN A 103 0.11 -9.29 -7.91
C ASN A 103 1.05 -9.44 -9.11
N GLU A 104 0.75 -8.76 -10.23
CA GLU A 104 1.59 -8.75 -11.44
C GLU A 104 2.98 -8.18 -11.15
N GLN A 105 3.04 -7.11 -10.34
CA GLN A 105 4.30 -6.44 -9.96
C GLN A 105 5.03 -7.12 -8.79
N GLY A 106 4.46 -8.18 -8.19
CA GLY A 106 5.09 -8.87 -7.07
C GLY A 106 5.11 -8.08 -5.76
N VAL A 107 4.19 -7.13 -5.57
CA VAL A 107 4.17 -6.20 -4.44
C VAL A 107 3.35 -6.78 -3.29
N ILE A 108 3.93 -6.80 -2.09
CA ILE A 108 3.25 -7.26 -0.88
C ILE A 108 2.41 -6.12 -0.33
N ALA A 109 1.12 -6.36 -0.12
CA ALA A 109 0.19 -5.32 0.29
C ALA A 109 -0.85 -5.84 1.29
N ILE A 110 -1.19 -4.98 2.24
CA ILE A 110 -2.12 -5.28 3.34
C ILE A 110 -3.23 -4.23 3.42
N ALA A 111 -4.46 -4.71 3.53
CA ALA A 111 -5.68 -3.91 3.72
C ALA A 111 -6.34 -4.22 5.07
N ASP A 112 -7.43 -3.52 5.39
CA ASP A 112 -8.17 -3.58 6.67
C ASP A 112 -7.33 -3.17 7.90
N ILE A 113 -6.32 -2.34 7.69
CA ILE A 113 -5.48 -1.79 8.76
C ILE A 113 -6.06 -0.46 9.23
N ASP A 114 -6.02 -0.18 10.53
CA ASP A 114 -6.29 1.16 11.05
C ASP A 114 -5.12 2.10 10.71
N THR A 115 -5.13 2.60 9.46
CA THR A 115 -4.10 3.52 8.95
C THR A 115 -4.06 4.82 9.74
N ARG A 116 -5.17 5.24 10.36
CA ARG A 116 -5.20 6.44 11.22
C ARG A 116 -4.40 6.21 12.51
N ARG A 117 -4.54 5.05 13.15
CA ARG A 117 -3.71 4.67 14.30
C ARG A 117 -2.25 4.56 13.90
N LEU A 118 -1.95 3.93 12.76
CA LEU A 118 -0.59 3.79 12.25
C LEU A 118 0.06 5.15 11.96
N THR A 119 -0.63 6.06 11.25
CA THR A 119 -0.12 7.41 10.96
C THR A 119 0.14 8.22 12.23
N ARG A 120 -0.71 8.11 13.26
CA ARG A 120 -0.45 8.78 14.55
C ARG A 120 0.82 8.25 15.21
N LEU A 121 0.99 6.93 15.21
CA LEU A 121 2.17 6.28 15.77
C LEU A 121 3.46 6.72 15.06
N LEU A 122 3.44 6.74 13.72
CA LEU A 122 4.57 7.21 12.90
C LEU A 122 4.85 8.70 13.06
N ARG A 123 3.80 9.52 13.24
CA ARG A 123 3.96 10.96 13.48
C ARG A 123 4.62 11.24 14.84
N ASP A 124 4.26 10.48 15.87
CA ASP A 124 4.75 10.72 17.23
C ASP A 124 6.15 10.14 17.46
N LYS A 125 6.47 9.00 16.85
CA LYS A 125 7.74 8.27 17.03
C LYS A 125 8.74 8.44 15.88
N GLY A 126 8.32 9.01 14.76
CA GLY A 126 9.08 9.00 13.52
C GLY A 126 8.79 7.76 12.67
N SER A 127 9.43 7.67 11.52
CA SER A 127 9.40 6.47 10.69
C SER A 127 9.99 5.29 11.44
N MET A 128 9.39 4.11 11.24
CA MET A 128 9.73 2.89 11.98
C MET A 128 9.93 1.74 11.02
N LYS A 129 10.81 0.81 11.36
CA LYS A 129 10.95 -0.44 10.58
C LYS A 129 9.72 -1.33 10.78
N GLY A 130 9.23 -1.90 9.69
CA GLY A 130 8.10 -2.81 9.65
C GLY A 130 8.38 -4.07 8.83
N CYS A 131 7.65 -5.14 9.14
CA CYS A 131 7.60 -6.41 8.40
C CYS A 131 6.16 -6.87 8.23
#